data_AF-D4YVN0-F1
#
_entry.id   AF-D4YVN0-F1
#
_cell.length_a   1.000
_cell.length_b   1.000
_cell.length_c   1.000
_cell.angle_alpha   90.00
_cell.angle_beta   90.00
_cell.angle_gamma   90.00
#
_symmetry.space_group_name_H-M   'P 1'
#
loop_
_entity.id
_entity.type
_entity.pdbx_description
1 polymer ?
#
loop_
_entity_poly.entity_id
_entity_poly.type
_entity_poly.pdbx_seq_one_letter_code
_entity_poly.pdbx_strand_id
1 'polypeptide(L)' 'MHKYGVVDFDKQLVRRLVEKITIFQRYMEFTFKDGEVIRVNM' A
#
# COMPACT_ATOMS: atom_id res chain seq x y z
N MET A 1 15.37 15.94 2.48
CA MET A 1 15.15 14.91 3.51
C MET A 1 13.95 14.06 3.08
N HIS A 2 14.19 12.87 2.50
CA HIS A 2 13.11 11.91 2.26
C HIS A 2 12.70 11.33 3.62
N LYS A 3 11.53 11.76 4.10
CA LYS A 3 10.93 11.27 5.34
C LYS A 3 10.41 9.85 5.10
N TYR A 4 11.28 8.86 5.22
CA TYR A 4 10.86 7.48 5.44
C TYR A 4 10.35 7.38 6.88
N GLY A 5 9.19 7.98 7.13
CA GLY A 5 8.45 7.78 8.37
C GLY A 5 7.59 6.54 8.20
N VAL A 6 7.62 5.64 9.19
CA VAL A 6 6.55 4.66 9.35
C VAL A 6 5.26 5.47 9.46
N VAL A 7 4.46 5.48 8.40
CA VAL A 7 3.12 6.03 8.46
C VAL A 7 2.30 5.00 9.22
N ASP A 8 1.96 5.32 10.46
CA ASP A 8 1.05 4.49 11.24
C ASP A 8 -0.33 4.60 10.59
N PHE A 9 -0.66 3.60 9.77
CA PHE A 9 -1.96 3.53 9.13
C PHE A 9 -2.97 2.94 10.11
N ASP A 10 -4.17 3.53 10.14
CA ASP A 10 -5.29 2.92 10.84
C ASP A 10 -5.54 1.51 10.29
N LYS A 11 -5.35 0.51 11.15
CA LYS A 11 -5.44 -0.91 10.77
C LYS A 11 -6.84 -1.28 10.26
N GLN A 12 -7.90 -0.65 10.77
CA GLN A 12 -9.25 -0.89 10.28
C GLN A 12 -9.43 -0.29 8.89
N LEU A 13 -8.91 0.91 8.65
CA LEU A 13 -8.99 1.56 7.35
C LEU A 13 -8.26 0.73 6.29
N VAL A 14 -7.02 0.32 6.55
CA VAL A 14 -6.24 -0.51 5.63
C VAL A 14 -6.98 -1.81 5.31
N ARG A 15 -7.58 -2.46 6.32
CA ARG A 15 -8.33 -3.71 6.14
C ARG A 15 -9.66 -3.52 5.39
N ARG A 16 -10.23 -2.31 5.42
CA ARG A 16 -11.43 -1.97 4.64
C ARG A 16 -11.08 -1.68 3.18
N LEU A 17 -9.97 -1.00 2.93
CA LEU A 17 -9.60 -0.50 1.61
C LEU A 17 -8.77 -1.49 0.79
N VAL A 18 -7.74 -2.08 1.39
CA VAL A 18 -6.80 -2.94 0.70
C VAL A 18 -7.31 -4.37 0.69
N GLU A 19 -7.35 -4.96 -0.50
CA GLU A 19 -7.63 -6.37 -0.71
C GLU A 19 -6.36 -7.20 -0.68
N LYS A 20 -5.31 -6.74 -1.38
CA LYS A 20 -4.05 -7.47 -1.55
C LYS A 20 -2.87 -6.51 -1.63
N ILE A 21 -1.74 -6.90 -1.04
CA ILE A 21 -0.45 -6.24 -1.22
C ILE A 21 0.49 -7.23 -1.90
N THR A 22 1.10 -6.83 -3.02
CA THR A 22 2.11 -7.64 -3.72
C THR A 22 3.44 -6.90 -3.71
N ILE A 23 4.49 -7.54 -3.21
CA ILE A 23 5.82 -6.93 -3.06
C ILE A 23 6.74 -7.47 -4.14
N PHE A 24 7.32 -6.58 -4.95
CA PHE A 24 8.34 -6.89 -5.94
C PHE A 24 9.67 -6.24 -5.53
N GLN A 25 10.77 -6.65 -6.15
CA GLN A 25 12.10 -6.12 -5.81
C GLN A 25 12.25 -4.59 -5.98
N ARG A 26 11.47 -3.97 -6.87
CA ARG A 26 11.61 -2.54 -7.23
C ARG A 26 10.39 -1.68 -6.90
N TYR A 27 9.27 -2.30 -6.56
CA TYR A 27 8.02 -1.60 -6.28
C TYR A 27 7.07 -2.49 -5.47
N MET A 28 6.06 -1.86 -4.87
CA MET A 28 4.93 -2.53 -4.23
C MET A 28 3.65 -2.22 -5.01
N GLU A 29 2.74 -3.19 -5.08
CA GLU A 29 1.38 -3.02 -5.59
C GLU A 29 0.37 -3.14 -4.46
N PHE A 30 -0.56 -2.20 -4.43
CA PHE A 30 -1.73 -2.22 -3.56
C PHE A 30 -2.97 -2.43 -4.45
N THR A 31 -3.66 -3.54 -4.25
CA THR A 31 -4.97 -3.79 -4.85
C THR A 31 -6.04 -3.40 -3.85
N PHE A 32 -6.91 -2.49 -4.23
CA PHE A 32 -8.04 -2.02 -3.44
C PHE A 32 -9.29 -2.84 -3.76
N LYS A 33 -10.25 -2.88 -2.83
CA LYS A 33 -11.48 -3.68 -2.96
C LYS A 33 -12.41 -3.22 -4.09
N ASP A 34 -12.24 -2.00 -4.57
CA ASP A 34 -12.93 -1.48 -5.75
C ASP A 34 -12.27 -1.92 -7.08
N GLY A 35 -11.15 -2.64 -7.01
CA GLY A 35 -10.37 -3.09 -8.16
C GLY A 35 -9.28 -2.12 -8.60
N GLU A 36 -9.14 -0.96 -7.94
CA GLU A 36 -8.03 -0.04 -8.22
C GLU A 36 -6.69 -0.67 -7.84
N VAL A 37 -5.66 -0.44 -8.68
CA VAL A 37 -4.31 -0.91 -8.43
C VAL A 37 -3.34 0.26 -8.44
N ILE A 38 -2.71 0.53 -7.29
CA ILE A 38 -1.69 1.56 -7.15
C ILE A 38 -0.31 0.91 -7.04
N ARG A 39 0.63 1.45 -7.80
CA ARG A 39 2.05 1.05 -7.77
C ARG A 39 2.89 2.11 -7.08
N VAL A 40 3.69 1.68 -6.13
CA VAL A 40 4.64 2.55 -5.42
C VAL A 40 6.04 2.04 -5.67
N ASN A 41 6.86 2.83 -6.37
CA ASN A 41 8.29 2.54 -6.49
C ASN A 41 8.95 2.70 -5.11
N MET A 42 9.78 1.74 -4.74
CA MET A 42 10.53 1.77 -3.49
C MET A 42 11.82 2.58 -3.62
#